data_AF-A0AAD5DDU4-F1
#
_entry.id   AF-A0AAD5DDU4-F1
#
_cell.length_a   1.000
_cell.length_b   1.000
_cell.length_c   1.000
_cell.angle_alpha   90.00
_cell.angle_beta   90.00
_cell.angle_gamma   90.00
#
_symmetry.space_group_name_H-M   'P 1'
#
loop_
_entity.id
_entity.type
_entity.pdbx_description
1 polymer ?
#
loop_
_entity_poly.entity_id
_entity_poly.type
_entity_poly.pdbx_seq_one_letter_code
_entity_poly.pdbx_strand_id
1 'polypeptide(L)'
;MMRDSKLKIYAVAVVGLLSISTIPNCFGYTDPSDVVAINSLYVALGMPPLLGWLFAGGDPCLEGWQGVQCVNSNITGIVLNNASLGGELSENLGAFASIIQ
;
A
#
# COMPACT_ATOMS: atom_id res chain seq x y z
N MET A 1 -39.18 35.62 -10.48
CA MET A 1 -37.90 35.74 -11.22
C MET A 1 -36.66 35.70 -10.32
N MET A 2 -36.48 36.60 -9.34
CA MET A 2 -35.29 36.55 -8.44
C MET A 2 -35.28 35.37 -7.45
N ARG A 3 -36.45 34.88 -7.02
CA ARG A 3 -36.60 33.78 -6.05
C ARG A 3 -36.27 32.41 -6.66
N ASP A 4 -36.57 32.25 -7.94
CA ASP A 4 -36.36 31.01 -8.72
C ASP A 4 -34.87 30.81 -9.05
N SER A 5 -34.14 31.90 -9.30
CA SER A 5 -32.68 31.84 -9.52
C SER A 5 -31.93 31.44 -8.25
N LYS A 6 -32.34 31.94 -7.08
CA LYS A 6 -31.72 31.53 -5.80
C LYS A 6 -31.96 30.05 -5.53
N LEU A 7 -33.18 29.55 -5.76
CA LEU A 7 -33.51 28.13 -5.56
C LEU A 7 -32.69 27.21 -6.49
N LYS A 8 -32.48 27.61 -7.74
CA LYS A 8 -31.60 26.89 -8.68
C LYS A 8 -30.15 26.90 -8.24
N ILE A 9 -29.64 28.03 -7.74
CA ILE A 9 -28.28 28.14 -7.22
C ILE A 9 -28.09 27.25 -5.99
N TYR A 10 -29.07 27.23 -5.07
CA TYR A 10 -29.05 26.30 -3.92
C TYR A 10 -29.10 24.84 -4.37
N ALA A 11 -29.96 24.51 -5.34
CA ALA A 11 -30.03 23.14 -5.87
C ALA A 11 -28.71 22.72 -6.52
N VAL A 12 -28.07 23.59 -7.32
CA VAL A 12 -26.77 23.33 -7.93
C VAL A 12 -25.66 23.20 -6.87
N ALA A 13 -25.69 24.04 -5.84
CA ALA A 13 -24.74 23.97 -4.73
C ALA A 13 -24.89 22.67 -3.93
N VAL A 14 -26.12 22.24 -3.64
CA VAL A 14 -26.41 20.98 -2.93
C VAL A 14 -26.00 19.76 -3.76
N VAL A 15 -26.28 19.75 -5.07
CA VAL A 15 -25.87 18.65 -5.97
C VAL A 15 -24.34 18.60 -6.09
N GLY A 16 -23.67 19.74 -6.21
CA GLY A 16 -22.20 19.81 -6.24
C GLY A 16 -21.55 19.30 -4.95
N LEU A 17 -22.13 19.62 -3.79
CA LEU A 17 -21.67 19.13 -2.48
C LEU A 17 -21.85 17.61 -2.31
N LEU A 18 -22.87 17.01 -2.92
CA LEU A 18 -23.14 15.57 -2.87
C LEU A 18 -22.26 14.75 -3.83
N SER A 19 -21.48 15.41 -4.70
CA SER A 19 -20.71 14.76 -5.79
C SER A 19 -19.31 14.27 -5.37
N ILE A 20 -18.86 14.52 -4.13
CA ILE A 20 -17.45 14.34 -3.72
C ILE A 20 -17.15 12.90 -3.22
N SER A 21 -18.15 12.04 -3.08
CA SER A 21 -18.01 10.77 -2.34
C SER A 21 -17.73 9.56 -3.23
N THR A 22 -16.67 9.62 -4.05
CA THR A 22 -16.02 8.38 -4.54
C THR A 22 -14.54 8.43 -4.23
N ILE A 23 -14.21 8.43 -2.93
CA ILE A 23 -12.83 8.16 -2.52
C ILE A 23 -12.53 6.72 -2.96
N PRO A 24 -11.51 6.47 -3.81
CA PRO A 24 -11.07 5.12 -4.11
C PRO A 24 -10.67 4.47 -2.79
N ASN A 25 -11.37 3.41 -2.41
CA ASN A 25 -11.00 2.70 -1.20
C ASN A 25 -9.66 2.01 -1.44
N CYS A 26 -8.59 2.58 -0.91
CA CYS A 26 -7.30 1.92 -0.83
C CYS A 26 -7.37 0.93 0.33
N PHE A 27 -8.05 -0.20 0.12
CA PHE A 27 -7.99 -1.32 1.06
C PHE A 27 -6.67 -2.05 0.84
N GLY A 28 -5.76 -1.94 1.81
CA GLY A 28 -4.63 -2.85 1.92
C GLY A 28 -5.11 -4.20 2.44
N TYR A 29 -4.77 -5.27 1.73
CA TYR A 29 -4.95 -6.65 2.14
C TYR A 29 -3.80 -7.14 3.00
N THR A 30 -2.56 -6.73 2.71
CA THR A 30 -1.39 -7.10 3.53
C THR A 30 -1.47 -6.43 4.91
N ASP A 31 -1.06 -7.15 5.97
CA ASP A 31 -1.03 -6.63 7.34
C ASP A 31 -0.17 -5.36 7.41
N PRO A 32 -0.67 -4.27 8.03
CA PRO A 32 0.07 -3.01 8.08
C PRO A 32 1.47 -3.11 8.70
N SER A 33 1.67 -4.03 9.65
CA SER A 33 2.96 -4.26 10.31
C SER A 33 3.97 -4.86 9.32
N ASP A 34 3.51 -5.83 8.54
CA ASP A 34 4.30 -6.46 7.48
C ASP A 34 4.64 -5.47 6.35
N VAL A 35 3.71 -4.56 6.01
CA VAL A 35 3.97 -3.46 5.04
C VAL A 35 5.06 -2.52 5.53
N VAL A 36 5.04 -2.14 6.82
CA VAL A 36 6.09 -1.30 7.41
C VAL A 36 7.44 -2.02 7.41
N ALA A 37 7.44 -3.31 7.77
CA ALA A 37 8.64 -4.13 7.83
C ALA A 37 9.29 -4.30 6.45
N ILE A 38 8.51 -4.65 5.42
CA ILE A 38 9.04 -4.86 4.07
C ILE A 38 9.50 -3.56 3.42
N ASN A 39 8.83 -2.43 3.66
CA ASN A 39 9.29 -1.14 3.15
C ASN A 39 10.62 -0.72 3.81
N SER A 40 10.75 -0.95 5.12
CA SER A 40 12.01 -0.68 5.84
C SER A 40 13.15 -1.56 5.32
N LEU A 41 12.86 -2.84 5.04
CA LEU A 41 13.80 -3.77 4.41
C LEU A 41 14.20 -3.30 3.00
N TYR A 42 13.23 -2.88 2.17
CA TYR A 42 13.48 -2.42 0.81
C TYR A 42 14.46 -1.23 0.76
N VAL A 43 14.27 -0.27 1.67
CA VAL A 43 15.14 0.90 1.81
C VAL A 43 16.53 0.49 2.32
N ALA A 44 16.60 -0.38 3.33
CA ALA A 44 17.87 -0.84 3.90
C ALA A 44 18.74 -1.61 2.89
N LEU A 45 18.10 -2.35 1.97
CA LEU A 45 18.77 -3.03 0.86
C LEU A 45 19.21 -2.08 -0.27
N GLY A 46 18.93 -0.77 -0.15
CA GLY A 46 19.29 0.23 -1.15
C GLY A 46 18.34 0.28 -2.35
N MET A 47 17.07 -0.10 -2.17
CA MET A 47 16.04 -0.14 -3.21
C MET A 47 16.49 -0.93 -4.47
N PRO A 48 16.81 -2.23 -4.31
CA PRO A 48 17.21 -3.08 -5.42
C PRO A 48 16.10 -3.17 -6.49
N PRO A 49 16.42 -3.44 -7.76
CA PRO A 49 15.43 -3.51 -8.84
C PRO A 49 14.61 -4.82 -8.79
N LEU A 50 13.80 -4.99 -7.74
CA LEU A 50 12.93 -6.13 -7.52
C LEU A 50 11.57 -5.90 -8.16
N LEU A 51 11.04 -6.90 -8.85
CA LEU A 51 9.76 -6.77 -9.54
C LEU A 51 8.61 -6.60 -8.53
N GLY A 52 7.81 -5.55 -8.71
CA GLY A 52 6.66 -5.23 -7.87
C GLY A 52 6.99 -4.46 -6.60
N TRP A 53 8.24 -4.40 -6.16
CA TRP A 53 8.60 -3.67 -4.94
C TRP A 53 8.51 -2.16 -5.17
N LEU A 54 7.67 -1.50 -4.38
CA LEU A 54 7.41 -0.07 -4.45
C LEU A 54 7.84 0.59 -3.14
N PHE A 55 8.43 1.79 -3.24
CA PHE A 55 8.82 2.59 -2.07
C PHE A 55 7.60 3.12 -1.30
N ALA A 56 6.51 3.40 -2.01
CA ALA A 56 5.27 3.90 -1.43
C ALA A 56 4.07 3.40 -2.21
N GLY A 57 3.07 2.93 -1.48
CA GLY A 57 1.89 2.27 -2.05
C GLY A 57 2.18 0.82 -2.47
N GLY A 58 1.19 0.22 -3.12
CA GLY A 58 1.18 -1.19 -3.46
C GLY A 58 0.74 -2.10 -2.30
N ASP A 59 0.56 -3.36 -2.64
CA ASP A 59 0.16 -4.41 -1.69
C ASP A 59 1.01 -5.66 -1.92
N PRO A 60 1.98 -5.97 -1.03
CA PRO A 60 2.92 -7.06 -1.23
C PRO A 60 2.28 -8.42 -1.53
N CYS A 61 1.17 -8.74 -0.85
CA CYS A 61 0.49 -10.01 -0.98
C CYS A 61 -0.51 -10.04 -2.16
N LEU A 62 -1.29 -8.97 -2.37
CA LEU A 62 -2.26 -8.90 -3.48
C LEU A 62 -1.57 -8.73 -4.84
N GLU A 63 -0.52 -7.92 -4.91
CA GLU A 63 0.19 -7.63 -6.15
C GLU A 63 1.29 -8.66 -6.44
N GLY A 64 1.57 -9.57 -5.50
CA GLY A 64 2.48 -10.69 -5.69
C GLY A 64 3.92 -10.23 -5.90
N TRP A 65 4.44 -9.47 -4.94
CA TRP A 65 5.81 -8.94 -5.02
C TRP A 65 6.84 -10.06 -5.14
N GLN A 66 7.89 -9.82 -5.92
CA GLN A 66 8.92 -10.83 -6.17
C GLN A 66 9.50 -11.36 -4.86
N GLY A 67 9.45 -12.68 -4.70
CA GLY A 67 10.01 -13.40 -3.54
C GLY A 67 9.16 -13.32 -2.27
N VAL A 68 8.07 -12.55 -2.25
CA VAL A 68 7.18 -12.43 -1.09
C VAL A 68 6.20 -13.60 -1.08
N GLN A 69 6.10 -14.28 0.07
CA GLN A 69 5.17 -15.38 0.28
C GLN A 69 4.17 -14.97 1.37
N CYS A 70 2.89 -15.11 1.07
CA CYS A 70 1.82 -14.72 1.98
C CYS A 70 0.88 -15.87 2.30
N VAL A 71 0.39 -15.88 3.54
CA VAL A 71 -0.75 -16.68 3.97
C VAL A 71 -1.79 -15.73 4.53
N ASN A 72 -2.94 -15.64 3.87
CA ASN A 72 -3.91 -14.56 4.08
C ASN A 72 -3.22 -13.19 3.91
N SER A 73 -3.43 -12.28 4.85
CA SER A 73 -2.84 -10.93 4.88
C SER A 73 -1.38 -10.89 5.35
N ASN A 74 -0.82 -11.99 5.84
CA ASN A 74 0.49 -11.96 6.51
C ASN A 74 1.62 -12.42 5.59
N ILE A 75 2.73 -11.71 5.62
CA ILE A 75 3.99 -12.12 5.00
C ILE A 75 4.62 -13.21 5.87
N THR A 76 4.81 -14.37 5.27
CA THR A 76 5.32 -15.58 5.94
C THR A 76 6.73 -15.96 5.50
N GLY A 77 7.19 -15.42 4.36
CA GLY A 77 8.56 -15.61 3.91
C GLY A 77 8.95 -14.60 2.84
N ILE A 78 10.24 -14.29 2.78
CA ILE A 78 10.84 -13.43 1.75
C ILE A 78 12.05 -14.16 1.18
N VAL A 79 11.96 -14.59 -0.08
CA VAL A 79 12.98 -15.41 -0.74
C VAL A 79 13.50 -14.70 -1.99
N LEU A 80 14.66 -14.06 -1.85
CA LEU A 80 15.30 -13.24 -2.89
C LEU A 80 16.61 -13.87 -3.37
N ASN A 81 16.52 -15.07 -3.95
CA ASN A 81 17.70 -15.80 -4.44
C ASN A 81 18.33 -15.12 -5.66
N ASN A 82 19.66 -15.04 -5.68
CA ASN A 82 20.44 -14.51 -6.80
C ASN A 82 20.01 -13.09 -7.25
N ALA A 83 19.45 -12.29 -6.33
CA ALA A 83 18.96 -10.95 -6.61
C ALA A 83 20.06 -9.86 -6.49
N SER A 84 21.32 -10.25 -6.30
CA SER A 84 22.46 -9.34 -6.12
C SER A 84 22.19 -8.22 -5.12
N LEU A 85 21.62 -8.58 -3.96
CA LEU A 85 21.26 -7.64 -2.92
C LEU A 85 22.50 -6.96 -2.34
N GLY A 86 22.39 -5.67 -2.08
CA GLY A 86 23.38 -4.89 -1.35
C GLY A 86 22.79 -4.34 -0.04
N GLY A 87 23.48 -3.38 0.57
CA GLY A 87 23.01 -2.70 1.77
C GLY A 87 23.07 -3.57 3.03
N GLU A 88 22.13 -3.32 3.94
CA GLU A 88 22.07 -3.95 5.26
C GLU A 88 20.66 -4.48 5.54
N LEU A 89 20.55 -5.35 6.55
CA LEU A 89 19.24 -5.79 7.04
C LEU A 89 18.65 -4.71 7.93
N SER A 90 17.38 -4.36 7.71
CA SER A 90 16.69 -3.34 8.50
C SER A 90 16.51 -3.79 9.95
N GLU A 91 16.67 -2.87 10.91
CA GLU A 91 16.36 -3.10 12.33
C GLU A 91 14.87 -3.43 12.56
N ASN A 92 14.00 -3.04 11.62
CA ASN A 92 12.57 -3.30 11.66
C ASN A 92 12.18 -4.71 11.17
N LEU A 93 13.13 -5.62 10.94
CA LEU A 93 12.81 -7.00 10.55
C LEU A 93 11.92 -7.72 11.57
N GLY A 94 12.04 -7.37 12.86
CA GLY A 94 11.19 -7.94 13.91
C GLY A 94 9.72 -7.52 13.84
N ALA A 95 9.35 -6.58 12.97
CA ALA A 95 7.97 -6.15 12.79
C ALA A 95 7.15 -7.10 11.90
N PHE A 96 7.80 -8.05 11.21
CA PHE A 96 7.07 -9.12 10.52
C PHE A 96 6.36 -10.01 11.52
N ALA A 97 5.03 -10.08 11.45
CA ALA A 97 4.23 -10.75 12.47
C ALA A 97 4.28 -12.29 12.37
N SER A 98 4.54 -12.82 11.17
CA SER A 98 4.35 -14.25 10.86
C SER A 98 5.46 -14.87 10.01
N ILE A 99 6.66 -14.29 9.95
CA ILE A 99 7.78 -14.91 9.22
C ILE A 99 8.13 -16.27 9.82
N ILE A 100 8.20 -17.28 8.96
CA ILE A 100 8.56 -18.66 9.30
C ILE A 100 9.80 -19.16 8.56
N GLN A 101 10.25 -18.42 7.53
CA GLN A 101 11.30 -18.86 6.61
C GLN A 101 12.30 -17.75 6.29
#